data_AF-A0A368FB02-F1
#
_entry.id   AF-A0A368FB02-F1
#
_cell.length_a   1.000
_cell.length_b   1.000
_cell.length_c   1.000
_cell.angle_alpha   90.00
_cell.angle_beta   90.00
_cell.angle_gamma   90.00
#
_symmetry.space_group_name_H-M   'P 1'
#
loop_
_entity.id
_entity.type
_entity.pdbx_description
1 polymer ?
#
loop_
_entity_poly.entity_id
_entity_poly.type
_entity_poly.pdbx_seq_one_letter_code
_entity_poly.pdbx_strand_id
1 'polypeptide(L)'
;MIIKKTFDESEEIVVSKKELRLFVLNCLERVSCSPAHAQQLADILICSDYRGHYSHGLNRLHIYVNDLAEKSTAKEGIFVFQFQ
;
A
#
# COMPACT_ATOMS: atom_id res chain seq x y z
N MET A 1 20.21 7.52 -22.59
CA MET A 1 21.19 7.28 -21.51
C MET A 1 20.43 6.64 -20.36
N ILE A 2 20.53 5.31 -20.21
CA ILE A 2 19.85 4.59 -19.13
C ILE A 2 20.75 4.70 -17.90
N ILE A 3 20.41 5.57 -16.96
CA ILE A 3 21.10 5.66 -15.68
C ILE A 3 20.73 4.42 -14.89
N LYS A 4 21.62 3.42 -14.85
CA LYS A 4 21.53 2.33 -13.88
C LYS A 4 21.89 2.91 -12.52
N LYS A 5 20.90 3.44 -11.80
CA LYS A 5 21.10 3.81 -10.40
C LYS A 5 21.39 2.51 -9.64
N THR A 6 22.62 2.35 -9.18
CA THR A 6 22.99 1.31 -8.21
C THR A 6 22.23 1.60 -6.92
N PHE A 7 21.33 0.69 -6.54
CA PHE A 7 20.63 0.78 -5.26
C PHE A 7 21.62 0.43 -4.15
N ASP A 8 21.87 1.39 -3.27
CA ASP A 8 22.49 1.17 -1.97
C ASP A 8 21.37 0.94 -0.96
N GLU A 9 21.35 -0.22 -0.30
CA GLU A 9 20.34 -0.57 0.71
C GLU A 9 20.35 0.39 1.91
N SER A 10 21.43 1.14 2.10
CA SER A 10 21.56 2.14 3.18
C SER A 10 21.13 3.56 2.77
N GLU A 11 20.81 3.80 1.50
CA GLU A 11 20.42 5.12 1.01
C GLU A 11 18.92 5.37 1.24
N GLU A 12 18.60 6.33 2.12
CA GLU A 12 17.23 6.81 2.27
C GLU A 12 16.84 7.71 1.09
N ILE A 13 15.64 7.49 0.53
CA ILE A 13 15.09 8.29 -0.57
C ILE A 13 13.92 9.15 -0.11
N VAL A 14 13.90 10.40 -0.53
CA VAL A 14 12.77 11.30 -0.32
C VAL A 14 11.85 11.22 -1.52
N VAL A 15 10.58 10.88 -1.28
CA VAL A 15 9.54 10.76 -2.31
C VAL A 15 8.37 11.67 -1.98
N SER A 16 7.73 12.24 -3.00
CA SER A 16 6.54 13.06 -2.77
C SER A 16 5.35 12.20 -2.31
N LYS A 17 4.52 12.73 -1.40
CA LYS A 17 3.29 12.05 -0.95
C LYS A 17 2.36 11.68 -2.11
N LYS A 18 2.35 12.49 -3.18
CA LYS A 18 1.55 12.25 -4.38
C LYS A 18 2.04 11.03 -5.17
N GLU A 19 3.34 10.95 -5.44
CA GLU A 19 3.93 9.80 -6.15
C GLU A 19 3.77 8.52 -5.34
N LEU A 20 3.99 8.61 -4.03
CA LEU A 20 3.82 7.49 -3.13
C LEU A 20 2.39 6.96 -3.10
N ARG A 21 1.41 7.86 -3.07
CA ARG A 21 -0.01 7.47 -3.18
C ARG A 21 -0.30 6.75 -4.49
N LEU A 22 0.17 7.31 -5.60
CA LEU A 22 -0.06 6.70 -6.91
C LEU A 22 0.57 5.31 -6.99
N PHE A 23 1.77 5.13 -6.44
CA PHE A 23 2.45 3.84 -6.36
C PHE A 23 1.62 2.80 -5.60
N VAL A 24 1.15 3.13 -4.38
CA VAL A 24 0.33 2.22 -3.57
C VAL A 24 -0.96 1.83 -4.29
N LEU A 25 -1.65 2.80 -4.90
CA LEU A 25 -2.90 2.54 -5.61
C LEU A 25 -2.70 1.64 -6.82
N ASN A 26 -1.64 1.87 -7.59
CA ASN A 26 -1.31 1.02 -8.74
C ASN A 26 -1.02 -0.43 -8.29
N CYS A 27 -0.32 -0.63 -7.17
CA CYS A 27 -0.09 -1.97 -6.62
C CYS A 27 -1.41 -2.68 -6.25
N LEU A 28 -2.32 -1.98 -5.59
CA LEU A 28 -3.60 -2.53 -5.13
C LEU A 28 -4.58 -2.78 -6.29
N GLU A 29 -4.58 -1.92 -7.30
CA GLU A 29 -5.36 -2.12 -8.53
C GLU A 29 -4.90 -3.39 -9.27
N ARG A 30 -3.60 -3.65 -9.32
CA ARG A 30 -3.06 -4.85 -10.00
C ARG A 30 -3.50 -6.17 -9.36
N VAL A 31 -3.87 -6.15 -8.08
CA VAL A 31 -4.46 -7.30 -7.35
C VAL A 31 -5.97 -7.21 -7.21
N SER A 32 -6.63 -6.37 -8.04
CA SER A 32 -8.09 -6.23 -8.09
C SER A 32 -8.73 -5.81 -6.75
N CYS A 33 -8.04 -4.97 -5.97
CA CYS A 33 -8.61 -4.33 -4.79
C CYS A 33 -9.68 -3.31 -5.21
N SER A 34 -10.76 -3.23 -4.42
CA SER A 34 -11.78 -2.18 -4.58
C SER A 34 -11.15 -0.78 -4.55
N PRO A 35 -11.47 0.14 -5.47
CA PRO A 35 -10.92 1.49 -5.45
C PRO A 35 -11.15 2.23 -4.11
N ALA A 36 -12.31 2.02 -3.48
CA ALA A 36 -12.61 2.65 -2.19
C ALA A 36 -11.71 2.13 -1.07
N HIS A 37 -11.53 0.80 -0.97
CA HIS A 37 -10.63 0.19 0.01
C HIS A 37 -9.16 0.52 -0.26
N ALA A 38 -8.76 0.56 -1.54
CA ALA A 38 -7.42 0.92 -1.94
C ALA A 38 -7.06 2.34 -1.51
N GLN A 39 -7.99 3.29 -1.63
CA GLN A 39 -7.76 4.67 -1.16
C GLN A 39 -7.61 4.75 0.35
N GLN A 40 -8.47 4.08 1.11
CA GLN A 40 -8.39 4.05 2.57
C GLN A 40 -7.07 3.43 3.05
N LEU A 41 -6.65 2.32 2.44
CA LEU A 41 -5.38 1.68 2.77
C LEU A 41 -4.19 2.59 2.43
N ALA A 42 -4.20 3.23 1.26
CA ALA A 42 -3.15 4.17 0.86
C ALA A 42 -3.02 5.34 1.85
N ASP A 43 -4.15 5.91 2.29
CA ASP A 43 -4.18 6.98 3.28
C ASP A 43 -3.54 6.59 4.61
N ILE A 44 -3.84 5.39 5.11
CA ILE A 44 -3.29 4.88 6.37
C ILE A 44 -1.79 4.63 6.24
N LEU A 45 -1.34 3.97 5.17
CA LEU A 45 0.07 3.65 4.99
C LEU A 45 0.93 4.91 4.91
N ILE A 46 0.48 5.91 4.14
CA ILE A 46 1.18 7.19 4.00
C ILE A 46 1.16 7.97 5.31
N CYS A 47 0.03 7.98 6.03
CA CYS A 47 -0.06 8.63 7.34
C CYS A 47 0.90 8.00 8.35
N SER A 48 1.00 6.67 8.38
CA SER A 48 1.92 5.94 9.25
C SER A 48 3.37 6.29 8.96
N ASP A 49 3.80 6.26 7.69
CA ASP A 49 5.18 6.62 7.33
C ASP A 49 5.48 8.08 7.60
N TYR A 50 4.57 8.99 7.27
CA TYR A 50 4.77 10.42 7.51
C TYR A 50 4.93 10.75 9.01
N ARG A 51 4.35 9.92 9.89
CA ARG A 51 4.45 10.06 11.36
C ARG A 51 5.62 9.30 11.96
N GLY A 52 6.43 8.62 11.16
CA GLY A 52 7.58 7.82 11.62
C GLY A 52 7.22 6.41 12.09
N HIS A 53 6.01 5.92 11.83
CA HIS A 53 5.59 4.54 12.11
C HIS A 53 5.91 3.61 10.93
N TYR A 54 7.19 3.54 10.54
CA TYR A 54 7.63 2.83 9.34
C TYR A 54 7.29 1.33 9.35
N SER A 55 7.22 0.70 10.53
CA SER A 55 6.82 -0.71 10.66
C SER A 55 5.34 -0.98 10.36
N HIS A 56 4.52 0.06 10.24
CA HIS A 56 3.07 0.01 9.97
C HIS A 56 2.67 0.87 8.75
N GLY A 57 3.64 1.48 8.06
CA GLY A 57 3.44 2.18 6.79
C GLY A 57 3.75 1.29 5.59
N LEU A 58 4.44 1.83 4.58
CA LEU A 58 4.73 1.15 3.31
C LEU A 58 5.43 -0.19 3.45
N ASN A 59 6.20 -0.41 4.52
CA ASN A 59 6.81 -1.72 4.77
C ASN A 59 5.77 -2.84 4.85
N ARG A 60 4.50 -2.53 5.10
CA ARG A 60 3.39 -3.50 5.10
C ARG A 60 2.69 -3.66 3.76
N LEU A 61 2.96 -2.82 2.76
CA LEU A 61 2.29 -2.88 1.46
C LEU A 61 2.41 -4.26 0.80
N HIS A 62 3.60 -4.86 0.84
CA HIS A 62 3.85 -6.18 0.24
C HIS A 62 2.95 -7.28 0.84
N ILE A 63 2.67 -7.22 2.14
CA ILE A 63 1.80 -8.17 2.83
C ILE A 63 0.36 -8.02 2.30
N TYR A 64 -0.17 -6.81 2.26
CA TYR A 64 -1.54 -6.56 1.78
C TYR A 64 -1.73 -6.96 0.31
N VAL A 65 -0.72 -6.68 -0.53
CA VAL A 65 -0.74 -7.07 -1.95
C VAL A 65 -0.71 -8.59 -2.09
N ASN A 66 0.15 -9.28 -1.33
CA ASN A 66 0.23 -10.74 -1.34
C ASN A 66 -1.05 -11.39 -0.81
N ASP A 67 -1.61 -10.91 0.29
CA ASP A 67 -2.85 -11.46 0.87
C ASP A 67 -4.04 -11.33 -0.09
N LEU A 68 -4.11 -10.24 -0.87
CA LEU A 68 -5.11 -10.07 -1.92
C LEU A 68 -4.84 -11.00 -3.12
N ALA A 69 -3.57 -11.17 -3.50
CA ALA A 69 -3.18 -12.06 -4.59
C ALA A 69 -3.46 -13.54 -4.26
N GLU A 70 -3.18 -13.95 -3.03
CA GLU A 70 -3.43 -15.30 -2.50
C GLU A 70 -4.90 -15.54 -2.13
N LYS A 71 -5.72 -14.48 -2.14
CA LYS A 71 -7.14 -14.49 -1.73
C LYS A 71 -7.33 -14.84 -0.25
N SER A 72 -6.28 -14.67 0.56
CA SER A 72 -6.33 -14.76 2.02
C SER A 72 -7.17 -13.63 2.62
N THR A 73 -7.27 -12.49 1.91
CA THR A 73 -8.13 -11.36 2.27
C THR A 73 -9.21 -11.12 1.21
N ALA A 74 -10.43 -10.79 1.66
CA ALA A 74 -11.53 -10.45 0.77
C ALA A 74 -11.31 -9.10 0.07
N LYS A 75 -11.34 -9.08 -1.27
CA LYS A 75 -11.20 -7.87 -2.09
C LYS A 75 -12.32 -6.84 -1.91
N GLU A 76 -13.53 -7.31 -1.65
CA GLU A 76 -14.74 -6.51 -1.44
C GLU A 76 -15.29 -6.85 -0.04
N GLY A 77 -14.61 -6.33 1.00
CA GLY A 77 -15.10 -6.45 2.37
C GLY A 77 -16.38 -5.61 2.55
N ILE A 78 -17.49 -6.26 2.90
CA ILE A 78 -18.74 -5.57 3.24
C ILE A 78 -18.98 -5.78 4.73
N PHE A 79 -19.16 -4.69 5.47
CA PHE A 79 -19.53 -4.75 6.86
C PHE A 79 -21.04 -5.05 6.95
N VAL A 80 -21.39 -6.22 7.48
CA VAL A 80 -22.79 -6.62 7.66
C VAL A 80 -23.09 -6.71 9.15
N PHE A 81 -23.96 -5.84 9.64
CA PHE A 81 -24.52 -5.97 10.98
C PHE A 81 -25.55 -7.10 10.96
N GLN A 82 -25.23 -8.23 11.59
CA GLN A 82 -26.24 -9.23 11.91
C GLN A 82 -26.88 -8.86 13.25
N PHE A 83 -28.12 -8.37 13.20
CA PHE A 83 -28.96 -8.34 14.39
C PHE A 83 -29.46 -9.78 14.62
N GLN A 84 -29.04 -10.37 15.74
CA GLN A 84 -29.63 -11.60 16.28
C GLN A 84 -30.95 -11.27 17.00
#